data_AF-A0A1R3TJQ8-F1
#
_entry.id   AF-A0A1R3TJQ8-F1
#
_cell.length_a   1.000
_cell.length_b   1.000
_cell.length_c   1.000
_cell.angle_alpha   90.00
_cell.angle_beta   90.00
_cell.angle_gamma   90.00
#
_symmetry.space_group_name_H-M   'P 1'
#
loop_
_entity.id
_entity.type
_entity.pdbx_description
1 polymer ?
#
loop_
_entity_poly.entity_id
_entity_poly.type
_entity_poly.pdbx_seq_one_letter_code
_entity_poly.pdbx_strand_id
1 'polypeptide(L)'
;MILEAINYAATYRKTPPEFRPYIRYSVNLWARANRCKQAWAEHEENSQRFILTAAAKLRQRRTAVVLGSGLVRDVPLKQLAAAFDTVVLVDLVHLASVRARLWQHARSTVLSSRDLSRYDQLQAGQLLEPLSFLRQVPYLDFVISANLLSQIGTGVRKRLEKEPANAMPGDTLPHLIHAHIDSLSGLPCKACLVTDTAFEVIDKNGALHQKEDLLHGVTVPKIAREWDWPVVPFGEESRDYQIIHKVIASDLT
;
A
#
# COMPACT_ATOMS: atom_id res chain seq x y z
N MET A 1 -12.67 20.06 3.69
CA MET A 1 -11.55 20.98 4.08
C MET A 1 -11.31 21.05 5.59
N ILE A 2 -12.31 21.24 6.45
CA ILE A 2 -12.08 21.36 7.92
C ILE A 2 -11.65 20.03 8.55
N LEU A 3 -12.32 18.91 8.23
CA LEU A 3 -11.97 17.60 8.81
C LEU A 3 -10.58 17.14 8.38
N GLU A 4 -10.20 17.43 7.14
CA GLU A 4 -8.87 17.18 6.59
C GLU A 4 -7.80 17.97 7.34
N ALA A 5 -8.05 19.26 7.61
CA ALA A 5 -7.14 20.12 8.38
C ALA A 5 -6.99 19.63 9.83
N ILE A 6 -8.09 19.24 10.48
CA ILE A 6 -8.06 18.66 11.83
C ILE A 6 -7.26 17.35 11.83
N ASN A 7 -7.53 16.47 10.87
CA ASN A 7 -6.83 15.18 10.79
C ASN A 7 -5.33 15.39 10.51
N TYR A 8 -4.96 16.33 9.63
CA TYR A 8 -3.58 16.72 9.39
C TYR A 8 -2.90 17.20 10.68
N ALA A 9 -3.49 18.19 11.36
CA ALA A 9 -2.94 18.78 12.57
C ALA A 9 -2.77 17.74 13.71
N ALA A 10 -3.79 16.89 13.91
CA ALA A 10 -3.74 15.82 14.90
C ALA A 10 -2.70 14.73 14.57
N THR A 11 -2.44 14.48 13.28
CA THR A 11 -1.45 13.50 12.80
C THR A 11 -0.01 14.02 12.95
N TYR A 12 0.20 15.33 12.81
CA TYR A 12 1.53 15.95 12.72
C TYR A 12 2.48 15.56 13.86
N ARG A 13 2.03 15.69 15.12
CA ARG A 13 2.86 15.37 16.30
C ARG A 13 3.06 13.87 16.52
N LYS A 14 2.21 13.02 15.93
CA LYS A 14 2.28 11.55 16.05
C LYS A 14 3.13 10.92 14.94
N THR A 15 3.61 11.72 13.99
CA THR A 15 4.39 11.27 12.84
C THR A 15 5.85 11.71 13.02
N PRO A 16 6.82 10.80 12.84
CA PRO A 16 8.25 11.14 12.83
C PRO A 16 8.54 12.29 11.85
N PRO A 17 9.45 13.23 12.19
CA PRO A 17 9.73 14.41 11.38
C PRO A 17 9.98 14.13 9.89
N GLU A 18 10.74 13.08 9.59
CA GLU A 18 11.11 12.62 8.26
C GLU A 18 9.91 12.20 7.40
N PHE A 19 8.80 11.77 8.03
CA PHE A 19 7.60 11.32 7.31
C PHE A 19 6.48 12.36 7.26
N ARG A 20 6.64 13.51 7.94
CA ARG A 20 5.64 14.59 7.92
C ARG A 20 5.30 15.12 6.52
N PRO A 21 6.24 15.19 5.55
CA PRO A 21 5.91 15.59 4.18
C PRO A 21 4.82 14.73 3.52
N TYR A 22 4.67 13.47 3.94
CA TYR A 22 3.69 12.52 3.38
C TYR A 22 2.30 12.62 4.01
N ILE A 23 2.12 13.35 5.13
CA ILE A 23 0.82 13.44 5.83
C ILE A 23 -0.27 13.99 4.90
N ARG A 24 0.05 15.01 4.09
CA ARG A 24 -0.92 15.60 3.17
C ARG A 24 -1.40 14.60 2.13
N TYR A 25 -0.51 13.74 1.64
CA TYR A 25 -0.89 12.68 0.72
C TYR A 25 -1.88 11.70 1.38
N SER A 26 -1.57 11.22 2.59
CA SER A 26 -2.45 10.31 3.33
C SER A 26 -3.81 10.95 3.65
N VAL A 27 -3.86 12.24 4.01
CA VAL A 27 -5.11 12.98 4.26
C VAL A 27 -5.95 13.11 2.99
N ASN A 28 -5.32 13.40 1.84
CA ASN A 28 -6.03 13.49 0.56
C ASN A 28 -6.61 12.13 0.15
N LEU A 29 -5.84 11.05 0.31
CA LEU A 29 -6.32 9.69 0.07
C LEU A 29 -7.48 9.34 1.00
N TRP A 30 -7.38 9.69 2.29
CA TRP A 30 -8.47 9.49 3.27
C TRP A 30 -9.74 10.25 2.88
N ALA A 31 -9.61 11.50 2.43
CA ALA A 31 -10.76 12.30 2.01
C ALA A 31 -11.44 11.72 0.76
N ARG A 32 -10.66 11.28 -0.23
CA ARG A 32 -11.18 10.59 -1.43
C ARG A 32 -11.85 9.28 -1.06
N ALA A 33 -11.22 8.45 -0.23
CA ALA A 33 -11.79 7.18 0.22
C ALA A 33 -13.16 7.35 0.89
N ASN A 34 -13.38 8.46 1.60
CA ASN A 34 -14.68 8.76 2.20
C ASN A 34 -15.74 9.14 1.15
N ARG A 35 -15.37 9.94 0.14
CA ARG A 35 -16.29 10.32 -0.96
C ARG A 35 -16.59 9.15 -1.88
N CYS A 36 -15.58 8.37 -2.23
CA CYS A 36 -15.68 7.22 -3.13
C CYS A 36 -16.03 5.91 -2.41
N LYS A 37 -16.47 5.94 -1.14
CA LYS A 37 -16.69 4.75 -0.31
C LYS A 37 -17.51 3.66 -1.01
N GLN A 38 -18.57 4.04 -1.72
CA GLN A 38 -19.42 3.07 -2.44
C GLN A 38 -18.68 2.46 -3.64
N ALA A 39 -18.02 3.28 -4.45
CA ALA A 39 -17.26 2.82 -5.62
C ALA A 39 -16.05 1.95 -5.23
N TRP A 40 -15.47 2.17 -4.05
CA TRP A 40 -14.31 1.42 -3.57
C TRP A 40 -14.68 0.17 -2.77
N ALA A 41 -15.96 -0.04 -2.45
CA ALA A 41 -16.40 -1.14 -1.60
C ALA A 41 -16.00 -2.52 -2.15
N GLU A 42 -16.14 -2.73 -3.47
CA GLU A 42 -15.75 -3.99 -4.11
C GLU A 42 -14.24 -4.24 -4.02
N HIS A 43 -13.42 -3.22 -4.28
CA HIS A 43 -11.97 -3.34 -4.12
C HIS A 43 -11.60 -3.67 -2.68
N GLU A 44 -12.18 -2.97 -1.70
CA GLU A 44 -11.93 -3.23 -0.27
C GLU A 44 -12.36 -4.66 0.11
N GLU A 45 -13.51 -5.13 -0.36
CA GLU A 45 -14.00 -6.47 -0.07
C GLU A 45 -13.14 -7.56 -0.72
N ASN A 46 -12.74 -7.38 -1.98
CA ASN A 46 -11.89 -8.34 -2.70
C ASN A 46 -10.52 -8.46 -2.04
N SER A 47 -9.89 -7.34 -1.68
CA SER A 47 -8.62 -7.30 -0.93
C SER A 47 -8.74 -8.01 0.41
N GLN A 48 -9.75 -7.66 1.21
CA GLN A 48 -9.97 -8.27 2.52
C GLN A 48 -10.24 -9.77 2.42
N ARG A 49 -11.08 -10.21 1.48
CA ARG A 49 -11.42 -11.62 1.27
C ARG A 49 -10.19 -12.43 0.89
N PHE A 50 -9.33 -11.89 0.03
CA PHE A 50 -8.09 -12.55 -0.36
C PHE A 50 -7.14 -12.73 0.83
N ILE A 51 -6.93 -11.66 1.62
CA ILE A 51 -6.09 -11.70 2.83
C ILE A 51 -6.61 -12.73 3.83
N LEU A 52 -7.93 -12.76 4.08
CA LEU A 52 -8.55 -13.73 4.99
C LEU A 52 -8.41 -15.16 4.48
N THR A 53 -8.56 -15.38 3.17
CA THR A 53 -8.38 -16.70 2.56
C THR A 53 -6.95 -17.20 2.71
N ALA A 54 -5.96 -16.32 2.56
CA ALA A 54 -4.55 -16.66 2.80
C ALA A 54 -4.29 -16.97 4.29
N ALA A 55 -4.77 -16.11 5.20
CA ALA A 55 -4.64 -16.31 6.64
C ALA A 55 -5.31 -17.60 7.14
N ALA A 56 -6.45 -17.98 6.54
CA ALA A 56 -7.20 -19.18 6.89
C ALA A 56 -6.37 -20.47 6.71
N LYS A 57 -5.43 -20.49 5.76
CA LYS A 57 -4.56 -21.65 5.46
C LYS A 57 -3.41 -21.83 6.45
N LEU A 58 -3.15 -20.84 7.31
CA LEU A 58 -2.07 -20.88 8.28
C LEU A 58 -2.37 -21.83 9.44
N ARG A 59 -1.38 -22.66 9.79
CA ARG A 59 -1.42 -23.50 10.99
C ARG A 59 -1.14 -22.72 12.27
N GLN A 60 -0.25 -21.73 12.19
CA GLN A 60 0.13 -20.85 13.30
C GLN A 60 -0.19 -19.40 12.90
N ARG A 61 -0.68 -18.61 13.86
CA ARG A 61 -1.08 -17.21 13.66
C ARG A 61 -0.64 -16.38 14.86
N ARG A 62 0.67 -16.19 15.01
CA ARG A 62 1.26 -15.41 16.11
C ARG A 62 1.44 -13.96 15.67
N THR A 63 2.32 -13.71 14.69
CA THR A 63 2.55 -12.36 14.17
C THR A 63 2.18 -12.24 12.69
N ALA A 64 1.32 -11.26 12.38
CA ALA A 64 1.08 -10.79 11.02
C ALA A 64 1.72 -9.40 10.82
N VAL A 65 2.32 -9.15 9.66
CA VAL A 65 2.82 -7.82 9.28
C VAL A 65 2.08 -7.34 8.05
N VAL A 66 1.56 -6.11 8.10
CA VAL A 66 0.90 -5.43 6.99
C VAL A 66 1.78 -4.27 6.51
N LEU A 67 2.32 -4.40 5.31
CA LEU A 67 3.13 -3.40 4.62
C LEU A 67 2.21 -2.52 3.76
N GLY A 68 2.38 -1.21 3.81
CA GLY A 68 1.47 -0.27 3.13
C GLY A 68 0.14 -0.08 3.87
N SER A 69 0.17 -0.17 5.20
CA SER A 69 -1.03 -0.20 6.02
C SER A 69 -1.79 1.13 6.14
N GLY A 70 -1.33 2.23 5.53
CA GLY A 70 -1.80 3.61 5.73
C GLY A 70 -3.23 3.82 6.25
N LEU A 71 -4.25 3.60 5.39
CA LEU A 71 -5.66 3.78 5.78
C LEU A 71 -6.32 2.54 6.40
N VAL A 72 -5.72 1.35 6.22
CA VAL A 72 -6.22 0.04 6.69
C VAL A 72 -7.68 -0.23 6.23
N ARG A 73 -8.03 0.11 4.98
CA ARG A 73 -9.41 -0.02 4.46
C ARG A 73 -9.62 -1.33 3.70
N ASP A 74 -8.63 -1.69 2.92
CA ASP A 74 -8.46 -2.94 2.17
C ASP A 74 -7.90 -4.09 3.02
N VAL A 75 -7.57 -3.81 4.29
CA VAL A 75 -7.02 -4.78 5.25
C VAL A 75 -8.10 -5.18 6.28
N PRO A 76 -8.36 -6.49 6.50
CA PRO A 76 -9.41 -6.99 7.38
C PRO A 76 -8.96 -6.95 8.85
N LEU A 77 -8.71 -5.73 9.35
CA LEU A 77 -8.04 -5.51 10.62
C LEU A 77 -8.70 -6.23 11.80
N LYS A 78 -10.03 -6.14 11.93
CA LYS A 78 -10.76 -6.73 13.06
C LYS A 78 -10.53 -8.24 13.12
N GLN A 79 -10.57 -8.89 11.96
CA GLN A 79 -10.38 -10.32 11.82
C GLN A 79 -8.92 -10.71 12.06
N LEU A 80 -7.96 -9.94 11.54
CA LEU A 80 -6.53 -10.17 11.81
C LEU A 80 -6.21 -9.99 13.29
N ALA A 81 -6.68 -8.91 13.92
CA ALA A 81 -6.47 -8.61 15.33
C ALA A 81 -7.11 -9.63 16.28
N ALA A 82 -8.11 -10.40 15.81
CA ALA A 82 -8.72 -11.50 16.55
C ALA A 82 -8.06 -12.85 16.27
N ALA A 83 -7.42 -13.02 15.11
CA ALA A 83 -6.82 -14.27 14.68
C ALA A 83 -5.32 -14.37 14.99
N PHE A 84 -4.65 -13.23 15.22
CA PHE A 84 -3.21 -13.14 15.50
C PHE A 84 -2.96 -12.50 16.86
N ASP A 85 -1.93 -12.98 17.55
CA ASP A 85 -1.45 -12.39 18.81
C ASP A 85 -0.96 -10.95 18.60
N THR A 86 -0.30 -10.70 17.46
CA THR A 86 0.22 -9.38 17.08
C THR A 86 0.05 -9.11 15.58
N VAL A 87 -0.43 -7.91 15.26
CA VAL A 87 -0.56 -7.36 13.91
C VAL A 87 0.26 -6.08 13.84
N VAL A 88 1.39 -6.14 13.13
CA VAL A 88 2.27 -4.99 12.91
C VAL A 88 1.83 -4.26 11.65
N LEU A 89 1.43 -3.00 11.78
CA LEU A 89 1.03 -2.13 10.69
C LEU A 89 2.20 -1.21 10.33
N VAL A 90 2.77 -1.42 9.16
CA VAL A 90 3.93 -0.68 8.64
C VAL A 90 3.47 0.27 7.54
N ASP A 91 3.77 1.55 7.69
CA ASP A 91 3.51 2.59 6.69
C ASP A 91 4.42 3.81 6.95
N LEU A 92 4.49 4.78 6.04
CA LEU A 92 5.11 6.06 6.34
C LEU A 92 4.28 6.83 7.39
N VAL A 93 2.95 6.82 7.24
CA VAL A 93 2.03 7.66 8.03
C VAL A 93 0.75 6.89 8.41
N HIS A 94 0.49 6.79 9.72
CA HIS A 94 -0.81 6.40 10.25
C HIS A 94 -1.55 7.64 10.76
N LEU A 95 -2.59 8.06 10.03
CA LEU A 95 -3.42 9.24 10.37
C LEU A 95 -4.03 9.13 11.78
N ALA A 96 -4.28 10.26 12.42
CA ALA A 96 -4.95 10.32 13.72
C ALA A 96 -6.32 9.64 13.70
N SER A 97 -7.10 9.81 12.63
CA SER A 97 -8.38 9.10 12.44
C SER A 97 -8.22 7.58 12.35
N VAL A 98 -7.16 7.10 11.71
CA VAL A 98 -6.82 5.67 11.64
C VAL A 98 -6.43 5.17 13.02
N ARG A 99 -5.52 5.87 13.72
CA ARG A 99 -5.09 5.54 15.08
C ARG A 99 -6.25 5.47 16.07
N ALA A 100 -7.21 6.39 15.97
CA ALA A 100 -8.42 6.36 16.79
C ALA A 100 -9.25 5.09 16.56
N ARG A 101 -9.39 4.64 15.30
CA ARG A 101 -10.05 3.37 14.97
C ARG A 101 -9.28 2.16 15.48
N LEU A 102 -7.94 2.20 15.42
CA LEU A 102 -7.07 1.13 15.92
C LEU A 102 -7.14 0.96 17.44
N TRP A 103 -7.59 1.97 18.18
CA TRP A 103 -7.64 1.92 19.65
C TRP A 103 -8.44 0.73 20.19
N GLN A 104 -9.49 0.30 19.47
CA GLN A 104 -10.28 -0.89 19.81
C GLN A 104 -9.48 -2.20 19.74
N HIS A 105 -8.35 -2.19 19.03
CA HIS A 105 -7.45 -3.32 18.81
C HIS A 105 -6.04 -3.04 19.35
N ALA A 106 -5.88 -2.07 20.25
CA ALA A 106 -4.57 -1.60 20.70
C ALA A 106 -3.72 -2.68 21.42
N ARG A 107 -4.34 -3.76 21.92
CA ARG A 107 -3.61 -4.88 22.57
C ARG A 107 -2.91 -5.80 21.58
N SER A 108 -3.42 -5.91 20.36
CA SER A 108 -2.87 -6.80 19.32
C SER A 108 -2.34 -6.04 18.11
N THR A 109 -2.33 -4.70 18.13
CA THR A 109 -1.83 -3.90 16.99
C THR A 109 -0.61 -3.08 17.39
N VAL A 110 0.40 -3.08 16.51
CA VAL A 110 1.62 -2.29 16.67
C VAL A 110 1.80 -1.43 15.43
N LEU A 111 2.04 -0.13 15.63
CA LEU A 111 2.32 0.79 14.53
C LEU A 111 3.82 0.97 14.34
N SER A 112 4.28 0.85 13.10
CA SER A 112 5.68 1.08 12.73
C SER A 112 5.77 2.06 11.57
N SER A 113 6.42 3.20 11.79
CA SER A 113 6.70 4.16 10.72
C SER A 113 7.99 3.79 10.01
N ARG A 114 7.94 3.47 8.72
CA ARG A 114 9.13 3.04 7.95
C ARG A 114 8.97 3.31 6.46
N ASP A 115 10.06 3.75 5.83
CA ASP A 115 10.17 3.76 4.36
C ASP A 115 10.44 2.36 3.82
N LEU A 116 9.53 1.90 2.97
CA LEU A 116 9.56 0.60 2.32
C LEU A 116 10.02 0.68 0.85
N SER A 117 10.21 1.91 0.31
CA SER A 117 10.78 2.11 -1.01
C SER A 117 12.28 1.85 -1.02
N ARG A 118 13.00 2.31 0.02
CA ARG A 118 14.47 2.30 0.12
C ARG A 118 15.18 3.10 -0.97
N TYR A 119 14.52 4.15 -1.48
CA TYR A 119 15.12 5.06 -2.46
C TYR A 119 16.49 5.59 -2.00
N ASP A 120 16.58 6.06 -0.75
CA ASP A 120 17.82 6.64 -0.22
C ASP A 120 18.96 5.62 -0.13
N GLN A 121 18.64 4.33 0.06
CA GLN A 121 19.65 3.25 0.08
C GLN A 121 20.16 2.94 -1.32
N LEU A 122 19.26 2.87 -2.31
CA LEU A 122 19.67 2.73 -3.70
C LEU A 122 20.54 3.91 -4.14
N GLN A 123 20.14 5.14 -3.76
CA GLN A 123 20.91 6.35 -4.05
C GLN A 123 22.31 6.32 -3.42
N ALA A 124 22.43 5.74 -2.23
CA ALA A 124 23.71 5.53 -1.55
C ALA A 124 24.53 4.33 -2.10
N GLY A 125 24.07 3.66 -3.16
CA GLY A 125 24.74 2.49 -3.73
C GLY A 125 24.72 1.25 -2.84
N GLN A 126 23.80 1.18 -1.88
CA GLN A 126 23.68 0.06 -0.95
C GLN A 126 22.85 -1.08 -1.55
N LEU A 127 23.07 -2.29 -1.04
CA LEU A 127 22.24 -3.44 -1.38
C LEU A 127 20.78 -3.20 -0.95
N LEU A 128 19.86 -3.39 -1.89
CA LEU A 128 18.43 -3.24 -1.63
C LEU A 128 17.88 -4.45 -0.89
N GLU A 129 17.63 -4.28 0.41
CA GLU A 129 16.85 -5.22 1.21
C GLU A 129 15.66 -4.50 1.88
N PRO A 130 14.57 -4.19 1.13
CA PRO A 130 13.45 -3.41 1.65
C PRO A 130 12.77 -4.05 2.87
N LEU A 131 12.78 -5.37 2.94
CA LEU A 131 12.09 -6.13 3.99
C LEU A 131 13.04 -6.82 4.99
N SER A 132 14.33 -6.48 5.02
CA SER A 132 15.31 -7.05 5.96
C SER A 132 14.92 -6.94 7.43
N PHE A 133 14.17 -5.90 7.80
CA PHE A 133 13.68 -5.70 9.16
C PHE A 133 12.72 -6.80 9.63
N LEU A 134 12.08 -7.53 8.71
CA LEU A 134 11.20 -8.66 9.04
C LEU A 134 11.95 -9.80 9.73
N ARG A 135 13.27 -9.92 9.51
CA ARG A 135 14.13 -10.89 10.22
C ARG A 135 14.16 -10.69 11.74
N GLN A 136 13.80 -9.49 12.20
CA GLN A 136 13.74 -9.13 13.62
C GLN A 136 12.33 -9.27 14.20
N VAL A 137 11.32 -9.60 13.38
CA VAL A 137 9.93 -9.76 13.84
C VAL A 137 9.77 -11.17 14.43
N PRO A 138 9.49 -11.29 15.74
CA PRO A 138 9.37 -12.59 16.38
C PRO A 138 8.11 -13.31 15.89
N TYR A 139 8.24 -14.63 15.69
CA TYR A 139 7.13 -15.51 15.35
C TYR A 139 6.32 -15.04 14.13
N LEU A 140 7.02 -14.51 13.11
CA LEU A 140 6.41 -14.03 11.88
C LEU A 140 5.79 -15.18 11.09
N ASP A 141 4.46 -15.21 11.04
CA ASP A 141 3.70 -16.26 10.36
C ASP A 141 3.08 -15.77 9.05
N PHE A 142 2.81 -14.46 8.94
CA PHE A 142 2.11 -13.89 7.79
C PHE A 142 2.58 -12.48 7.43
N VAL A 143 2.80 -12.22 6.14
CA VAL A 143 3.10 -10.90 5.60
C VAL A 143 2.09 -10.55 4.51
N ILE A 144 1.56 -9.34 4.58
CA ILE A 144 0.61 -8.78 3.63
C ILE A 144 1.24 -7.50 3.06
N SER A 145 1.48 -7.45 1.75
CA SER A 145 1.76 -6.19 1.06
C SER A 145 0.45 -5.66 0.47
N ALA A 146 -0.08 -4.60 1.05
CA ALA A 146 -1.38 -4.03 0.72
C ALA A 146 -1.20 -2.72 -0.05
N ASN A 147 -1.40 -2.78 -1.37
CA ASN A 147 -1.45 -1.65 -2.29
C ASN A 147 -0.24 -0.69 -2.19
N LEU A 148 0.94 -1.27 -1.97
CA LEU A 148 2.19 -0.54 -1.72
C LEU A 148 3.06 -0.37 -2.97
N LEU A 149 3.14 -1.38 -3.84
CA LEU A 149 4.13 -1.41 -4.93
C LEU A 149 3.94 -0.29 -5.96
N SER A 150 2.71 -0.05 -6.40
CA SER A 150 2.39 1.09 -7.28
C SER A 150 2.74 2.45 -6.64
N GLN A 151 2.63 2.54 -5.31
CA GLN A 151 2.91 3.75 -4.54
C GLN A 151 4.41 4.00 -4.41
N ILE A 152 5.23 2.94 -4.34
CA ILE A 152 6.69 3.06 -4.45
C ILE A 152 7.03 3.68 -5.80
N GLY A 153 6.52 3.13 -6.91
CA GLY A 153 6.79 3.67 -8.25
C GLY A 153 6.34 5.12 -8.41
N THR A 154 5.09 5.41 -8.06
CA THR A 154 4.51 6.77 -8.18
C THR A 154 5.22 7.78 -7.27
N GLY A 155 5.52 7.39 -6.03
CA GLY A 155 6.17 8.25 -5.04
C GLY A 155 7.59 8.60 -5.45
N VAL A 156 8.36 7.61 -5.91
CA VAL A 156 9.73 7.80 -6.38
C VAL A 156 9.76 8.62 -7.67
N ARG A 157 8.85 8.39 -8.62
CA ARG A 157 8.78 9.20 -9.84
C ARG A 157 8.59 10.69 -9.52
N LYS A 158 7.65 11.03 -8.64
CA LYS A 158 7.40 12.42 -8.18
C LYS A 158 8.60 13.04 -7.47
N ARG A 159 9.45 12.22 -6.86
CA ARG A 159 10.72 12.67 -6.27
C ARG A 159 11.75 12.94 -7.36
N LEU A 160 11.94 12.01 -8.29
CA LEU A 160 12.85 12.16 -9.43
C LEU A 160 12.55 13.38 -10.30
N GLU A 161 11.28 13.71 -10.52
CA GLU A 161 10.84 14.91 -11.25
C GLU A 161 11.34 16.23 -10.62
N LYS A 162 11.75 16.21 -9.35
CA LYS A 162 12.28 17.38 -8.62
C LYS A 162 13.79 17.36 -8.48
N GLU A 163 14.42 16.25 -8.84
CA GLU A 163 15.88 16.09 -8.77
C GLU A 163 16.51 16.46 -10.13
N PRO A 164 17.81 16.79 -10.16
CA PRO A 164 18.52 17.02 -11.42
C PRO A 164 18.43 15.80 -12.36
N ALA A 165 18.48 16.06 -13.67
CA ALA A 165 18.57 14.98 -14.65
C ALA A 165 19.75 14.05 -14.33
N ASN A 166 19.53 12.74 -14.44
CA ASN A 166 20.50 11.67 -14.14
C ASN A 166 20.92 11.57 -12.65
N ALA A 167 20.14 12.10 -11.71
CA ALA A 167 20.39 11.89 -10.27
C ALA A 167 20.35 10.41 -9.86
N MET A 168 19.63 9.58 -10.62
CA MET A 168 19.49 8.15 -10.41
C MET A 168 19.50 7.39 -11.74
N PRO A 169 19.83 6.08 -11.75
CA PRO A 169 19.73 5.22 -12.93
C PRO A 169 18.32 5.18 -13.54
N GLY A 170 18.22 5.02 -14.86
CA GLY A 170 16.93 5.00 -15.57
C GLY A 170 16.00 3.84 -15.20
N ASP A 171 16.57 2.76 -14.65
CA ASP A 171 15.88 1.56 -14.17
C ASP A 171 15.53 1.63 -12.66
N THR A 172 15.66 2.80 -12.02
CA THR A 172 15.40 2.97 -10.58
C THR A 172 14.01 2.46 -10.17
N LEU A 173 12.97 2.82 -10.91
CA LEU A 173 11.59 2.41 -10.59
C LEU A 173 11.40 0.89 -10.65
N PRO A 174 11.70 0.20 -11.78
CA PRO A 174 11.59 -1.25 -11.82
C PRO A 174 12.52 -1.96 -10.83
N HIS A 175 13.72 -1.43 -10.56
CA HIS A 175 14.65 -2.03 -9.60
C HIS A 175 14.07 -2.04 -8.16
N LEU A 176 13.50 -0.91 -7.70
CA LEU A 176 12.88 -0.84 -6.37
C LEU A 176 11.66 -1.76 -6.25
N ILE A 177 10.84 -1.85 -7.31
CA ILE A 177 9.66 -2.73 -7.36
C ILE A 177 10.07 -4.20 -7.35
N HIS A 178 11.04 -4.59 -8.18
CA HIS A 178 11.56 -5.94 -8.26
C HIS A 178 12.17 -6.39 -6.92
N ALA A 179 13.01 -5.55 -6.30
CA ALA A 179 13.61 -5.85 -4.99
C ALA A 179 12.56 -6.12 -3.90
N HIS A 180 11.41 -5.45 -3.97
CA HIS A 180 10.32 -5.66 -3.03
C HIS A 180 9.58 -6.99 -3.29
N ILE A 181 9.30 -7.33 -4.56
CA ILE A 181 8.68 -8.62 -4.94
C ILE A 181 9.59 -9.79 -4.58
N ASP A 182 10.89 -9.69 -4.88
CA ASP A 182 11.89 -10.71 -4.52
C ASP A 182 11.94 -10.90 -3.01
N SER A 183 11.98 -9.80 -2.26
CA SER A 183 11.98 -9.83 -0.80
C SER A 183 10.75 -10.52 -0.24
N LEU A 184 9.56 -10.29 -0.81
CA LEU A 184 8.32 -10.97 -0.40
C LEU A 184 8.33 -12.46 -0.76
N SER A 185 8.79 -12.80 -1.97
CA SER A 185 8.81 -14.18 -2.47
C SER A 185 9.84 -15.05 -1.74
N GLY A 186 10.91 -14.44 -1.22
CA GLY A 186 11.95 -15.10 -0.44
C GLY A 186 11.64 -15.26 1.05
N LEU A 187 10.47 -14.83 1.53
CA LEU A 187 10.13 -14.93 2.96
C LEU A 187 9.94 -16.40 3.38
N PRO A 188 10.40 -16.78 4.59
CA PRO A 188 10.21 -18.13 5.13
C PRO A 188 8.80 -18.36 5.70
N CYS A 189 7.88 -17.40 5.53
CA CYS A 189 6.51 -17.43 6.03
C CYS A 189 5.54 -17.13 4.89
N LYS A 190 4.23 -17.24 5.14
CA LYS A 190 3.24 -16.93 4.11
C LYS A 190 3.31 -15.44 3.74
N ALA A 191 3.33 -15.13 2.45
CA ALA A 191 3.31 -13.75 1.96
C ALA A 191 2.23 -13.59 0.87
N CYS A 192 1.36 -12.59 1.05
CA CYS A 192 0.41 -12.21 0.01
C CYS A 192 0.61 -10.77 -0.42
N LEU A 193 0.26 -10.51 -1.67
CA LEU A 193 0.40 -9.21 -2.31
C LEU A 193 -0.94 -8.81 -2.92
N VAL A 194 -1.41 -7.61 -2.62
CA VAL A 194 -2.45 -6.92 -3.39
C VAL A 194 -1.83 -5.65 -3.95
N THR A 195 -1.90 -5.43 -5.25
CA THR A 195 -1.38 -4.20 -5.88
C THR A 195 -2.12 -3.89 -7.16
N ASP A 196 -2.30 -2.61 -7.45
CA ASP A 196 -2.56 -2.13 -8.79
C ASP A 196 -1.32 -2.27 -9.68
N THR A 197 -1.57 -2.58 -10.95
CA THR A 197 -0.56 -2.90 -11.97
C THR A 197 -0.57 -1.90 -13.12
N ALA A 198 -1.71 -1.29 -13.39
CA ALA A 198 -1.89 -0.27 -14.41
C ALA A 198 -3.07 0.63 -14.05
N PHE A 199 -3.16 1.80 -14.68
CA PHE A 199 -4.40 2.57 -14.71
C PHE A 199 -4.80 2.97 -16.12
N GLU A 200 -6.09 3.18 -16.29
CA GLU A 200 -6.74 3.58 -17.53
C GLU A 200 -7.65 4.80 -17.27
N VAL A 201 -7.51 5.85 -18.09
CA VAL A 201 -8.42 7.01 -18.10
C VAL A 201 -9.43 6.81 -19.21
N ILE A 202 -10.70 6.69 -18.84
CA ILE A 202 -11.79 6.31 -19.75
C ILE A 202 -12.86 7.39 -19.72
N ASP A 203 -13.30 7.87 -20.88
CA ASP A 203 -14.39 8.84 -20.97
C ASP A 203 -15.78 8.21 -20.77
N LYS A 204 -16.81 9.05 -20.71
CA LYS A 204 -18.21 8.62 -20.61
C LYS A 204 -18.73 7.79 -21.80
N ASN A 205 -18.04 7.85 -22.95
CA ASN A 205 -18.38 7.07 -24.14
C ASN A 205 -17.64 5.72 -24.17
N GLY A 206 -16.77 5.46 -23.18
CA GLY A 206 -15.94 4.25 -23.11
C GLY A 206 -14.61 4.36 -23.88
N ALA A 207 -14.25 5.54 -24.39
CA ALA A 207 -12.99 5.75 -25.10
C ALA A 207 -11.81 5.84 -24.11
N LEU A 208 -10.74 5.10 -24.40
CA LEU A 208 -9.49 5.12 -23.64
C LEU A 208 -8.62 6.31 -24.05
N HIS A 209 -8.33 7.21 -23.11
CA HIS A 209 -7.48 8.38 -23.34
C HIS A 209 -6.03 8.16 -22.94
N GLN A 210 -5.82 7.42 -21.85
CA GLN A 210 -4.49 7.19 -21.29
C GLN A 210 -4.47 5.81 -20.66
N LYS A 211 -3.34 5.12 -20.82
CA LYS A 211 -3.01 3.90 -20.11
C LYS A 211 -1.57 3.98 -19.64
N GLU A 212 -1.33 3.54 -18.41
CA GLU A 212 0.01 3.55 -17.84
C GLU A 212 0.28 2.28 -17.05
N ASP A 213 1.48 1.74 -17.18
CA ASP A 213 1.99 0.62 -16.39
C ASP A 213 2.60 1.15 -15.08
N LEU A 214 2.01 0.76 -13.96
CA LEU A 214 2.43 1.15 -12.62
C LEU A 214 3.56 0.28 -12.06
N LEU A 215 3.82 -0.87 -12.69
CA LEU A 215 4.91 -1.77 -12.32
C LEU A 215 6.17 -1.59 -13.16
N HIS A 216 6.13 -0.70 -14.16
CA HIS A 216 7.30 -0.35 -14.96
C HIS A 216 7.97 -1.57 -15.63
N GLY A 217 7.17 -2.49 -16.16
CA GLY A 217 7.62 -3.72 -16.81
C GLY A 217 7.97 -4.86 -15.85
N VAL A 218 7.86 -4.67 -14.53
CA VAL A 218 8.11 -5.73 -13.55
C VAL A 218 6.93 -6.70 -13.48
N THR A 219 7.19 -7.98 -13.64
CA THR A 219 6.18 -9.04 -13.55
C THR A 219 5.94 -9.47 -12.11
N VAL A 220 4.67 -9.66 -11.75
CA VAL A 220 4.29 -10.24 -10.45
C VAL A 220 3.99 -11.74 -10.64
N PRO A 221 4.64 -12.64 -9.88
CA PRO A 221 4.40 -14.07 -10.01
C PRO A 221 3.13 -14.51 -9.25
N LYS A 222 2.63 -15.70 -9.58
CA LYS A 222 1.56 -16.41 -8.83
C LYS A 222 0.28 -15.57 -8.62
N ILE A 223 -0.14 -14.84 -9.66
CA ILE A 223 -1.40 -14.09 -9.67
C ILE A 223 -2.57 -15.06 -9.49
N ALA A 224 -3.41 -14.79 -8.49
CA ALA A 224 -4.54 -15.62 -8.12
C ALA A 224 -5.88 -14.97 -8.44
N ARG A 225 -5.97 -13.64 -8.38
CA ARG A 225 -7.20 -12.87 -8.62
C ARG A 225 -6.86 -11.54 -9.28
N GLU A 226 -7.79 -11.03 -10.06
CA GLU A 226 -7.71 -9.73 -10.73
C GLU A 226 -9.08 -9.05 -10.66
N TRP A 227 -9.09 -7.72 -10.52
CA TRP A 227 -10.32 -6.92 -10.58
C TRP A 227 -10.01 -5.46 -10.93
N ASP A 228 -11.05 -4.75 -11.35
CA ASP A 228 -10.99 -3.32 -11.64
C ASP A 228 -11.33 -2.51 -10.39
N TRP A 229 -10.58 -1.45 -10.14
CA TRP A 229 -10.84 -0.51 -9.05
C TRP A 229 -11.06 0.90 -9.61
N PRO A 230 -12.29 1.45 -9.57
CA PRO A 230 -12.54 2.83 -9.97
C PRO A 230 -11.98 3.79 -8.91
N VAL A 231 -10.67 4.07 -8.99
CA VAL A 231 -9.95 4.97 -8.06
C VAL A 231 -10.53 6.37 -8.12
N VAL A 232 -10.83 6.85 -9.32
CA VAL A 232 -11.52 8.12 -9.55
C VAL A 232 -12.77 7.82 -10.38
N PRO A 233 -13.92 7.52 -9.75
CA PRO A 233 -15.16 7.32 -10.49
C PRO A 233 -15.65 8.63 -11.12
N PHE A 234 -16.56 8.54 -12.09
CA PHE A 234 -17.23 9.72 -12.65
C PHE A 234 -17.80 10.62 -11.55
N GLY A 235 -17.52 11.92 -11.66
CA GLY A 235 -17.96 12.94 -10.72
C GLY A 235 -17.02 13.18 -9.54
N GLU A 236 -15.98 12.37 -9.32
CA GLU A 236 -14.97 12.64 -8.28
C GLU A 236 -13.97 13.73 -8.72
N GLU A 237 -13.36 13.58 -9.89
CA GLU A 237 -12.49 14.63 -10.48
C GLU A 237 -13.16 15.32 -11.67
N SER A 238 -13.88 14.57 -12.51
CA SER A 238 -14.63 15.10 -13.65
C SER A 238 -15.87 14.25 -13.91
N ARG A 239 -16.90 14.85 -14.51
CA ARG A 239 -18.08 14.12 -15.01
C ARG A 239 -17.82 13.41 -16.33
N ASP A 240 -16.75 13.78 -17.04
CA ASP A 240 -16.50 13.31 -18.40
C ASP A 240 -15.53 12.13 -18.47
N TYR A 241 -14.77 11.85 -17.41
CA TYR A 241 -13.87 10.70 -17.34
C TYR A 241 -13.87 10.04 -15.96
N GLN A 242 -13.39 8.81 -15.94
CA GLN A 242 -13.02 8.06 -14.74
C GLN A 242 -11.61 7.49 -14.88
N ILE A 243 -10.97 7.18 -13.75
CA ILE A 243 -9.67 6.50 -13.68
C ILE A 243 -9.88 5.14 -13.02
N ILE A 244 -9.61 4.07 -13.77
CA ILE A 244 -9.73 2.69 -13.32
C ILE A 244 -8.34 2.09 -13.17
N HIS A 245 -8.03 1.53 -12.00
CA HIS A 245 -6.81 0.76 -11.78
C HIS A 245 -7.08 -0.72 -12.00
N LYS A 246 -6.13 -1.41 -12.63
CA LYS A 246 -6.12 -2.88 -12.77
C LYS A 246 -5.41 -3.47 -11.56
N VAL A 247 -6.15 -4.15 -10.69
CA VAL A 247 -5.65 -4.68 -9.42
C VAL A 247 -5.47 -6.18 -9.52
N ILE A 248 -4.38 -6.68 -8.97
CA ILE A 248 -4.12 -8.11 -8.82
C ILE A 248 -3.94 -8.47 -7.35
N ALA A 249 -4.22 -9.73 -7.03
CA ALA A 249 -3.81 -10.35 -5.79
C ALA A 249 -3.03 -11.64 -6.06
N SER A 250 -1.87 -11.75 -5.41
CA SER A 250 -0.90 -12.83 -5.62
C SER A 250 -0.54 -13.51 -4.31
N ASP A 251 -0.34 -14.82 -4.40
CA ASP A 251 0.11 -15.66 -3.29
C ASP A 251 1.59 -16.02 -3.55
N LEU A 252 2.52 -15.33 -2.89
CA LEU A 252 3.93 -15.33 -3.31
C LEU A 252 4.74 -16.52 -2.78
N THR A 253 4.26 -17.15 -1.70
CA THR A 253 4.93 -18.26 -1.01
C THR A 253 4.08 -19.52 -1.08
#